data_AF-A0A8S2X1V0-F1
#
_entry.id   AF-A0A8S2X1V0-F1
#
_cell.length_a   1.000
_cell.length_b   1.000
_cell.length_c   1.000
_cell.angle_alpha   90.00
_cell.angle_beta   90.00
_cell.angle_gamma   90.00
#
_symmetry.space_group_name_H-M   'P 1'
#
loop_
_entity.id
_entity.type
_entity.pdbx_description
1 polymer ?
#
loop_
_entity_poly.entity_id
_entity_poly.type
_entity_poly.pdbx_seq_one_letter_code
_entity_poly.pdbx_strand_id
1 'polypeptide(L)' 'AITALAHLRAAILYVMDISETCGYTLEEQLNLFNNIKVLFTNKPLIIALNKIDIKRLDELSPE' A
#
# COMPACT_ATOMS: atom_id res chain seq x y z
N ALA A 1 4.56 -5.97 -14.90
CA ALA A 1 4.68 -5.38 -13.54
C ALA A 1 5.14 -6.42 -12.50
N ILE A 2 4.44 -7.55 -12.35
CA ILE A 2 4.74 -8.60 -11.35
C ILE A 2 6.18 -9.14 -11.43
N THR A 3 6.70 -9.39 -12.64
CA THR A 3 8.08 -9.87 -12.85
C THR A 3 9.15 -8.91 -12.31
N ALA A 4 8.94 -7.60 -12.46
CA ALA A 4 9.87 -6.60 -11.94
C ALA A 4 9.91 -6.62 -10.41
N LEU A 5 8.75 -6.79 -9.77
CA LEU A 5 8.63 -6.91 -8.31
C LEU A 5 9.35 -8.14 -7.76
N ALA A 6 9.42 -9.24 -8.51
CA ALA A 6 10.16 -10.43 -8.07
C ALA A 6 11.67 -10.29 -8.27
N HIS A 7 12.12 -9.79 -9.43
CA HIS A 7 13.51 -9.95 -9.85
C HIS A 7 14.40 -8.71 -9.71
N LEU A 8 13.83 -7.51 -9.60
CA LEU A 8 14.64 -6.29 -9.41
C LEU A 8 15.03 -6.12 -7.94
N ARG A 9 16.29 -5.74 -7.71
CA ARG A 9 16.77 -5.28 -6.40
C ARG A 9 16.55 -3.77 -6.31
N ALA A 10 15.45 -3.37 -5.70
CA ALA A 10 15.08 -1.98 -5.52
C ALA A 10 14.23 -1.83 -4.25
N ALA A 11 14.12 -0.61 -3.76
CA ALA A 11 13.12 -0.27 -2.75
C ALA A 11 11.70 -0.36 -3.36
N ILE A 12 10.74 -0.77 -2.55
CA ILE A 12 9.33 -0.84 -2.91
C ILE A 12 8.60 0.31 -2.19
N LEU A 13 7.88 1.11 -2.96
CA LEU A 13 6.93 2.11 -2.45
C LEU A 13 5.51 1.59 -2.71
N TYR A 14 4.80 1.24 -1.64
CA TYR A 14 3.40 0.84 -1.70
C TYR A 14 2.52 2.04 -1.34
N VAL A 15 1.74 2.53 -2.30
CA VAL A 15 0.88 3.70 -2.13
C VAL A 15 -0.52 3.25 -1.75
N MET A 16 -0.99 3.65 -0.57
CA MET A 16 -2.31 3.36 -0.05
C MET A 16 -3.15 4.64 -0.05
N ASP A 17 -4.34 4.58 -0.65
CA ASP A 17 -5.28 5.70 -0.66
C ASP A 17 -6.22 5.59 0.54
N ILE A 18 -5.94 6.38 1.58
CA ILE A 18 -6.75 6.35 2.81
C ILE A 18 -8.11 7.02 2.64
N SER A 19 -8.31 7.74 1.54
CA SER A 19 -9.57 8.40 1.22
C SER A 19 -10.57 7.47 0.52
N GLU A 20 -10.15 6.27 0.10
CA GLU A 20 -10.96 5.28 -0.65
C GLU A 20 -11.52 5.79 -1.99
N THR A 21 -11.09 6.96 -2.46
CA THR A 21 -11.59 7.55 -3.73
C THR A 21 -11.03 6.86 -4.96
N CYS A 22 -10.09 5.91 -4.79
CA CYS A 22 -9.65 4.99 -5.83
C CYS A 22 -10.67 3.89 -6.17
N GLY A 23 -11.79 3.80 -5.43
CA GLY A 23 -12.85 2.81 -5.64
C GLY A 23 -12.64 1.49 -4.90
N TYR A 24 -11.71 1.45 -3.94
CA TYR A 24 -11.42 0.30 -3.09
C TYR A 24 -11.39 0.69 -1.62
N THR A 25 -11.93 -0.15 -0.75
CA THR A 25 -11.89 0.06 0.70
C THR A 25 -10.48 -0.11 1.24
N LEU A 26 -10.21 0.43 2.44
CA LEU A 26 -8.95 0.19 3.15
C LEU A 26 -8.68 -1.31 3.36
N GLU A 27 -9.70 -2.09 3.67
CA GLU A 27 -9.60 -3.53 3.85
C GLU A 27 -9.18 -4.24 2.56
N GLU A 28 -9.78 -3.88 1.42
CA GLU A 28 -9.39 -4.43 0.11
C GLU A 28 -7.95 -4.10 -0.25
N GLN A 29 -7.51 -2.88 0.03
CA GLN A 29 -6.12 -2.45 -0.18
C GLN A 29 -5.16 -3.25 0.72
N LEU A 30 -5.50 -3.45 2.00
CA LEU A 30 -4.72 -4.27 2.94
C LEU A 30 -4.65 -5.74 2.49
N ASN A 31 -5.76 -6.30 2.01
CA ASN A 31 -5.81 -7.66 1.49
C ASN A 31 -4.90 -7.83 0.28
N LEU A 32 -4.92 -6.86 -0.65
CA LEU A 32 -3.99 -6.85 -1.79
C LEU A 32 -2.53 -6.80 -1.31
N PHE A 33 -2.21 -5.90 -0.39
CA PHE A 33 -0.88 -5.78 0.18
C PHE A 33 -0.40 -7.11 0.77
N ASN A 34 -1.21 -7.76 1.60
CA ASN A 34 -0.88 -9.04 2.24
C ASN A 34 -0.66 -10.15 1.21
N ASN A 35 -1.47 -10.21 0.16
CA ASN A 35 -1.34 -11.20 -0.91
C ASN A 35 -0.02 -11.09 -1.70
N ILE A 36 0.48 -9.86 -1.89
CA ILE A 36 1.70 -9.63 -2.69
C ILE A 36 2.94 -9.40 -1.84
N LYS A 37 2.80 -9.27 -0.51
CA LYS A 37 3.91 -8.99 0.43
C LYS A 37 5.07 -9.98 0.31
N VAL A 38 4.77 -11.24 -0.02
CA VAL A 38 5.79 -12.30 -0.24
C VAL A 38 6.78 -11.95 -1.36
N LEU A 39 6.36 -11.16 -2.34
CA LEU A 39 7.20 -10.70 -3.46
C LEU A 39 8.22 -9.63 -3.03
N PHE A 40 8.06 -9.03 -1.84
CA PHE A 40 8.90 -7.96 -1.32
C PHE A 40 10.00 -8.46 -0.37
N THR A 41 10.14 -9.78 -0.23
CA THR A 41 11.13 -10.41 0.66
C THR A 41 12.54 -9.88 0.37
N ASN A 42 13.26 -9.48 1.42
CA ASN A 42 14.61 -8.89 1.35
C ASN A 42 14.72 -7.56 0.57
N LYS A 43 13.62 -6.81 0.41
CA LYS A 43 13.62 -5.48 -0.22
C LYS A 43 13.19 -4.41 0.80
N PRO A 44 13.81 -3.22 0.82
CA PRO A 44 13.29 -2.10 1.59
C PRO A 44 11.86 -1.80 1.15
N LEU A 45 10.93 -1.69 2.11
CA LEU A 45 9.52 -1.46 1.85
C LEU A 45 9.06 -0.21 2.61
N ILE A 46 8.44 0.72 1.89
CA ILE A 46 7.80 1.91 2.44
C ILE A 46 6.33 1.88 2.05
N ILE A 47 5.45 2.02 3.05
CA ILE A 47 4.02 2.22 2.84
C ILE A 47 3.77 3.72 2.94
N ALA A 48 3.26 4.32 1.88
CA ALA A 48 2.93 5.74 1.83
C ALA A 48 1.42 5.93 1.79
N LEU A 49 0.90 6.69 2.75
CA LEU A 49 -0.51 7.10 2.79
C LEU A 49 -0.69 8.29 1.85
N ASN A 50 -1.59 8.16 0.89
CA ASN A 50 -1.87 9.15 -0.14
C ASN A 50 -3.23 9.80 0.06
N LYS A 51 -3.44 10.95 -0.57
CA LYS A 51 -4.67 11.76 -0.50
C LYS A 51 -5.02 12.23 0.93
N ILE A 52 -3.98 12.54 1.71
CA ILE A 52 -4.12 13.06 3.09
C ILE A 52 -4.80 14.44 3.14
N ASP A 53 -4.90 15.12 2.01
CA ASP A 53 -5.65 16.37 1.83
C ASP A 53 -7.17 16.16 1.82
N ILE A 54 -7.64 14.95 1.46
CA ILE A 54 -9.06 14.58 1.44
C ILE A 54 -9.48 13.95 2.76
N LYS A 55 -8.67 13.02 3.29
CA LYS A 55 -8.91 12.36 4.57
C LYS A 55 -7.59 12.21 5.31
N ARG A 56 -7.51 12.69 6.53
CA ARG A 56 -6.30 12.68 7.35
C ARG A 56 -6.23 11.41 8.21
N LEU A 57 -5.02 11.09 8.68
CA LEU A 57 -4.76 9.92 9.50
C LEU A 57 -5.52 9.94 10.84
N ASP A 58 -5.69 11.12 11.42
CA ASP A 58 -6.43 11.34 12.68
C ASP A 58 -7.96 11.19 12.52
N GLU A 59 -8.46 11.12 11.29
CA GLU A 59 -9.87 10.88 10.98
C GLU A 59 -10.17 9.39 10.74
N LEU A 60 -9.15 8.52 10.80
CA LEU A 60 -9.33 7.07 10.71
C LEU A 60 -9.76 6.49 12.05
N SER A 61 -10.64 5.49 12.02
CA SER A 61 -11.01 4.74 13.20
C SER A 61 -9.77 4.04 13.78
N PRO A 62 -9.61 3.95 15.12
CA PRO A 62 -8.45 3.31 15.76
C PRO A 62 -8.39 1.77 15.64
N GLU A 63 -9.19 1.17 14.77
CA GLU A 63 -9.38 -0.29 14.70
C GLU A 63 -8.09 -1.05 14.36
#